data_AF-A0A2J7ZMC1-F1
#
_entry.id   AF-A0A2J7ZMC1-F1
#
_cell.length_a   1.000
_cell.length_b   1.000
_cell.length_c   1.000
_cell.angle_alpha   90.00
_cell.angle_beta   90.00
_cell.angle_gamma   90.00
#
_symmetry.space_group_name_H-M   'P 1'
#
loop_
_entity.id
_entity.type
_entity.pdbx_description
1 polymer ?
#
loop_
_entity_poly.entity_id
_entity_poly.type
_entity_poly.pdbx_seq_one_letter_code
_entity_poly.pdbx_strand_id
1 'polypeptide(L)' 'MTVGQKLVAFWNHPAGPKTIHFWAPTFKWGISLANVADMQRPAEKISMPQQCG' A
#
# COMPACT_ATOMS: atom_id res chain seq x y z
N MET A 1 -1.54 -30.79 -5.93
CA MET A 1 -2.08 -29.82 -4.95
C MET A 1 -3.01 -28.87 -5.68
N THR A 2 -4.32 -29.01 -5.48
CA THR A 2 -5.34 -28.16 -6.11
C THR A 2 -5.20 -26.71 -5.64
N VAL A 3 -5.44 -25.74 -6.54
CA VAL A 3 -5.27 -24.30 -6.30
C VAL A 3 -6.03 -23.82 -5.05
N GLY A 4 -7.19 -24.40 -4.75
CA GLY A 4 -7.97 -24.10 -3.54
C GLY A 4 -7.24 -24.34 -2.22
N GLN A 5 -6.37 -25.34 -2.12
CA GLN A 5 -5.63 -25.64 -0.89
C GLN A 5 -4.54 -24.59 -0.60
N LYS A 6 -3.95 -24.00 -1.65
CA LYS A 6 -2.93 -22.95 -1.50
C LYS A 6 -3.52 -21.63 -1.02
N LEU A 7 -4.72 -21.28 -1.49
CA LEU A 7 -5.43 -20.07 -1.04
C LEU A 7 -5.85 -20.18 0.42
N VAL A 8 -6.33 -21.35 0.85
CA VAL A 8 -6.67 -21.60 2.26
C VAL A 8 -5.42 -21.56 3.15
N ALA A 9 -4.31 -22.16 2.69
CA ALA A 9 -3.03 -22.11 3.42
C ALA A 9 -2.49 -20.68 3.55
N PHE A 10 -2.56 -19.87 2.49
CA PHE A 10 -2.17 -18.46 2.52
C PHE A 10 -3.07 -17.62 3.45
N TRP A 11 -4.37 -17.89 3.47
CA TRP A 11 -5.35 -17.18 4.30
C TRP A 11 -5.23 -17.47 5.80
N ASN A 12 -4.80 -18.69 6.15
CA ASN A 12 -4.60 -19.11 7.55
C ASN A 12 -3.17 -18.90 8.05
N HIS A 13 -2.27 -18.36 7.23
CA HIS A 13 -0.89 -18.09 7.63
C HIS A 13 -0.84 -17.04 8.76
N PRO A 14 0.00 -17.22 9.80
CA PRO A 14 0.10 -16.30 10.94
C PRO A 14 0.64 -14.91 10.57
N ALA A 15 1.28 -14.78 9.39
CA ALA A 15 1.64 -13.50 8.77
C ALA A 15 0.84 -13.25 7.46
N GLY A 16 -0.35 -13.85 7.36
CA GLY A 16 -1.23 -13.75 6.19
C GLY A 16 -2.03 -12.44 6.16
N PRO A 17 -2.95 -12.31 5.18
CA PRO A 17 -3.72 -11.09 4.94
C PRO A 17 -4.70 -10.72 6.07
N LYS A 18 -4.79 -11.50 7.14
CA LYS A 18 -5.53 -11.14 8.36
C LYS A 18 -4.70 -10.34 9.36
N THR A 19 -3.40 -10.18 9.13
CA THR A 19 -2.46 -9.68 10.14
C THR A 19 -1.73 -8.42 9.71
N ILE A 20 -1.33 -7.60 10.70
CA ILE A 20 -0.59 -6.35 10.45
C ILE A 20 0.75 -6.58 9.74
N HIS A 21 1.38 -7.75 9.91
CA HIS A 21 2.65 -8.09 9.26
C HIS A 21 2.55 -8.14 7.73
N PHE A 22 1.36 -8.40 7.19
CA PHE A 22 1.12 -8.36 5.74
C PHE A 22 0.78 -6.94 5.26
N TRP A 23 -0.08 -6.24 6.01
CA TRP A 23 -0.58 -4.92 5.62
C TRP A 23 0.42 -3.80 5.88
N ALA A 24 1.22 -3.84 6.95
CA ALA A 24 2.17 -2.78 7.28
C ALA A 24 3.21 -2.56 6.18
N PRO A 25 3.86 -3.61 5.61
CA PRO A 25 4.70 -3.44 4.42
C PRO A 25 3.90 -2.90 3.23
N THR A 26 2.69 -3.41 3.00
CA THR A 26 1.84 -3.02 1.87
C THR A 26 1.47 -1.54 1.91
N PHE A 27 1.09 -1.01 3.07
CA PHE A 27 0.76 0.40 3.23
C PHE A 27 1.99 1.31 3.14
N LYS A 28 3.16 0.86 3.64
CA LYS A 28 4.40 1.63 3.50
C LYS A 28 4.73 1.89 2.03
N TRP A 29 4.70 0.86 1.19
CA TRP A 29 4.96 1.01 -0.24
C TRP A 29 3.79 1.68 -0.98
N GLY A 30 2.55 1.45 -0.53
CA GLY A 30 1.36 2.11 -1.09
C GLY A 30 1.40 3.63 -0.95
N ILE A 31 1.86 4.14 0.20
CA ILE A 31 2.08 5.58 0.39
C ILE A 31 3.17 6.09 -0.54
N SER A 32 4.31 5.38 -0.68
CA SER A 32 5.36 5.79 -1.62
C SER A 32 4.86 5.82 -3.07
N LEU A 33 4.05 4.85 -3.48
CA LEU A 33 3.46 4.81 -4.83
C LEU A 33 2.43 5.93 -5.03
N ALA A 34 1.61 6.22 -4.01
CA ALA A 34 0.67 7.33 -4.05
C ALA A 34 1.38 8.69 -4.17
N ASN A 35 2.51 8.87 -3.45
CA ASN A 35 3.34 10.07 -3.60
C ASN A 35 3.89 10.20 -5.03
N VAL A 36 4.42 9.11 -5.60
CA VAL A 36 4.91 9.11 -6.99
C VAL A 36 3.80 9.43 -7.99
N ALA A 37 2.59 8.91 -7.77
CA ALA A 37 1.44 9.24 -8.60
C ALA A 37 0.97 10.70 -8.43
N ASP A 38 1.03 11.24 -7.22
CA ASP A 38 0.65 12.63 -6.91
C ASP A 38 1.60 13.66 -7.52
N MET A 39 2.86 13.29 -7.83
CA MET A 39 3.83 14.14 -8.55
C MET A 39 3.37 14.56 -9.96
N GLN A 40 2.37 13.88 -10.54
CA GLN A 40 1.80 14.25 -11.84
C GLN A 40 0.74 15.36 -11.72
N ARG A 41 0.41 15.83 -10.52
CA ARG A 41 -0.58 16.90 -10.36
C ARG A 41 0.00 18.23 -10.85
N PRO A 42 -0.78 19.00 -11.63
CA PRO A 42 -0.33 20.29 -12.15
C PRO A 42 -0.05 21.24 -10.98
N ALA A 43 1.09 21.94 -11.06
CA ALA A 43 1.62 22.82 -10.01
C ALA A 43 0.66 23.95 -9.60
N GLU A 44 -0.31 24.28 -10.44
CA GLU A 44 -1.37 25.28 -10.18
C GLU A 44 -2.43 24.80 -9.17
N LYS A 45 -2.56 23.48 -8.98
CA LYS A 45 -3.46 22.87 -7.98
C LYS A 45 -2.74 22.49 -6.69
N ILE A 46 -1.43 22.73 -6.65
CA ILE A 46 -0.59 22.45 -5.50
C ILE A 46 -0.57 23.70 -4.62
N SER A 47 -0.98 23.55 -3.37
CA SER A 47 -1.05 24.64 -2.40
C SER A 47 0.33 24.96 -1.85
N MET A 48 0.93 26.03 -2.36
CA MET A 48 2.25 26.54 -1.96
C MET A 48 2.45 26.74 -0.44
N PRO A 49 1.47 27.24 0.35
CA PRO A 49 1.68 27.38 1.79
C PRO A 49 1.76 26.05 2.57
N GLN A 50 1.34 24.92 1.98
CA GLN A 50 1.40 23.61 2.65
C GLN A 50 2.74 22.88 2.47
N GLN A 51 3.60 23.34 1.55
CA GLN A 51 4.90 22.70 1.26
C GLN A 51 6.12 23.51 1.75
N CYS A 52 5.96 24.80 2.06
CA CYS A 52 7.05 25.69 2.48
C CYS A 52 7.24 25.77 4.02
N GLY A 53 6.60 24.87 4.77
CA GLY A 53 6.73 24.75 6.22
C GLY A 53 7.82 23.79 6.65
#